data_AF-A0A7C7D0F9-F1
#
_entry.id   AF-A0A7C7D0F9-F1
#
_cell.length_a   1.000
_cell.length_b   1.000
_cell.length_c   1.000
_cell.angle_alpha   90.00
_cell.angle_beta   90.00
_cell.angle_gamma   90.00
#
_symmetry.space_group_name_H-M   'P 1'
#
loop_
_entity.id
_entity.type
_entity.pdbx_description
1 polymer ?
#
loop_
_entity_poly.entity_id
_entity_poly.type
_entity_poly.pdbx_seq_one_letter_code
_entity_poly.pdbx_strand_id
1 'polypeptide(L)'
;MKKNQKAKRPKYEDVIDKINLEISKRRGKWNLTILAWMDFDDVSQIIRIHIWKKWEMYDPEKPLAPWLNRIISNQIKNLIRNNYGNFSRPCLRCAASEGEDMCAIYVKQCSDCPLFSNWEKT
;
A
#
# COMPACT_ATOMS: atom_id res chain seq x y z
N MET A 1 45.30 0.35 9.82
CA MET A 1 43.90 -0.14 9.81
C MET A 1 42.98 1.01 10.19
N LYS A 2 42.21 1.57 9.23
CA LYS A 2 41.23 2.64 9.54
C LYS A 2 39.99 1.98 10.14
N LYS A 3 39.66 2.29 11.40
CA LYS A 3 38.41 1.87 12.04
C LYS A 3 37.24 2.38 11.19
N ASN A 4 36.44 1.47 10.61
CA ASN A 4 35.18 1.81 9.96
C ASN A 4 34.27 2.45 11.01
N GLN A 5 34.19 3.78 11.02
CA GLN A 5 33.16 4.49 11.77
C GLN A 5 31.85 4.21 11.05
N LYS A 6 31.02 3.33 11.63
CA LYS A 6 29.66 3.07 11.13
C LYS A 6 28.92 4.40 11.03
N ALA A 7 28.30 4.65 9.88
CA ALA A 7 27.50 5.85 9.67
C ALA A 7 26.42 5.93 10.76
N LYS A 8 26.28 7.09 11.40
CA LYS A 8 25.24 7.31 12.40
C LYS A 8 23.91 7.53 11.70
N ARG A 9 22.86 6.82 12.12
CA ARG A 9 21.51 7.04 11.61
C ARG A 9 21.04 8.47 11.94
N PRO A 10 20.52 9.24 10.96
CA PRO A 10 19.92 10.53 11.25
C PRO A 10 18.67 10.34 12.12
N LYS A 11 18.32 11.35 12.92
CA LYS A 11 17.01 11.32 13.58
C LYS A 11 15.93 11.43 12.51
N TYR A 12 14.75 10.91 12.82
CA TYR A 12 13.62 10.94 11.90
C TYR A 12 13.23 12.38 11.55
N GLU A 13 13.22 13.24 12.57
CA GLU A 13 12.85 14.65 12.52
C GLU A 13 13.82 15.45 11.64
N ASP A 14 15.11 15.11 11.67
CA ASP A 14 16.15 15.79 10.89
C ASP A 14 15.97 15.62 9.37
N VAL A 15 15.19 14.62 8.94
CA VAL A 15 15.00 14.28 7.51
C VAL A 15 13.52 14.25 7.11
N ILE A 16 12.65 14.86 7.91
CA ILE A 16 11.20 14.86 7.67
C ILE A 16 10.83 15.45 6.31
N ASP A 17 11.55 16.47 5.85
CA ASP A 17 11.32 17.09 4.54
C ASP A 17 11.60 16.13 3.39
N LYS A 18 12.65 15.30 3.52
CA LYS A 18 12.97 14.26 2.54
C LYS A 18 11.88 13.18 2.52
N ILE A 19 11.36 12.81 3.69
CA ILE A 19 10.25 11.87 3.82
C ILE A 19 9.00 12.43 3.13
N ASN A 20 8.64 13.68 3.43
CA ASN A 20 7.49 14.36 2.83
C ASN A 20 7.61 14.47 1.31
N LEU A 21 8.82 14.78 0.81
CA LEU A 21 9.10 14.83 -0.62
C LEU A 21 8.95 13.45 -1.30
N GLU A 22 9.44 12.38 -0.68
CA GLU A 22 9.29 11.02 -1.23
C GLU A 22 7.82 10.55 -1.21
N ILE A 23 7.04 10.95 -0.18
CA ILE A 23 5.61 10.66 -0.12
C ILE A 23 4.86 11.42 -1.22
N SER A 24 5.11 12.72 -1.39
CA SER A 24 4.37 13.56 -2.34
C SER A 24 4.54 13.10 -3.80
N LYS A 25 5.70 12.55 -4.17
CA LYS A 25 5.94 11.90 -5.47
C LYS A 25 4.96 10.76 -5.78
N ARG A 26 4.33 10.19 -4.75
CA ARG A 26 3.37 9.09 -4.88
C ARG A 26 1.91 9.54 -4.87
N ARG A 27 1.62 10.85 -4.85
CA ARG A 27 0.26 11.39 -4.90
C ARG A 27 -0.56 10.79 -6.05
N GLY A 28 -0.01 10.75 -7.26
CA GLY A 28 -0.70 10.17 -8.42
C GLY A 28 -0.93 8.65 -8.36
N LYS A 29 -0.33 7.93 -7.41
CA LYS A 29 -0.61 6.49 -7.18
C LYS A 29 -1.80 6.28 -6.24
N TRP A 30 -2.19 7.30 -5.49
CA TRP A 30 -3.43 7.29 -4.72
C TRP A 30 -4.56 7.82 -5.59
N ASN A 31 -5.34 6.91 -6.17
CA ASN A 31 -6.43 7.22 -7.09
C ASN A 31 -7.79 6.67 -6.61
N LEU A 32 -7.88 6.21 -5.36
CA LEU A 32 -9.13 5.73 -4.78
C LEU A 32 -10.02 6.91 -4.36
N THR A 33 -10.51 7.67 -5.35
CA THR A 33 -11.53 8.70 -5.14
C THR A 33 -12.85 8.14 -4.62
N ILE A 34 -13.05 6.82 -4.74
CA ILE A 34 -14.19 6.08 -4.18
C ILE A 34 -14.20 6.07 -2.65
N LEU A 35 -13.04 6.29 -2.00
CA LEU A 35 -12.94 6.39 -0.55
C LEU A 35 -13.11 7.85 -0.13
N ALA A 36 -14.36 8.29 0.00
CA ALA A 36 -14.69 9.68 0.35
C ALA A 36 -14.20 10.12 1.75
N TRP A 37 -13.87 9.17 2.63
CA TRP A 37 -13.48 9.43 4.02
C TRP A 37 -11.96 9.52 4.24
N MET A 38 -11.14 9.20 3.23
CA MET A 38 -9.67 9.17 3.37
C MET A 38 -8.99 9.81 2.16
N ASP A 39 -8.46 11.00 2.36
CA ASP A 39 -7.74 11.72 1.32
C ASP A 39 -6.24 11.40 1.30
N PHE A 40 -5.48 12.07 0.42
CA PHE A 40 -4.05 11.82 0.33
C PHE A 40 -3.25 12.34 1.54
N ASP A 41 -3.76 13.34 2.25
CA ASP A 41 -3.08 13.91 3.40
C ASP A 41 -3.23 12.96 4.61
N ASP A 42 -4.39 12.32 4.78
CA ASP A 42 -4.59 11.20 5.71
C ASP A 42 -3.63 10.04 5.40
N VAL A 43 -3.56 9.63 4.13
CA VAL A 43 -2.64 8.58 3.66
C VAL A 43 -1.19 8.95 3.95
N SER A 44 -0.82 10.21 3.73
CA SER A 44 0.52 10.72 4.02
C SER A 44 0.84 10.60 5.51
N GLN A 45 -0.12 10.91 6.40
CA GLN A 45 0.06 10.75 7.85
C GLN A 45 0.25 9.28 8.26
N ILE A 46 -0.57 8.37 7.72
CA ILE A 46 -0.44 6.93 7.97
C ILE A 46 0.96 6.44 7.56
N ILE A 47 1.43 6.87 6.39
CA ILE A 47 2.76 6.50 5.86
C ILE A 47 3.88 7.07 6.74
N ARG A 48 3.79 8.32 7.20
CA ARG A 48 4.77 8.93 8.12
C ARG A 48 4.91 8.11 9.40
N ILE A 49 3.79 7.77 10.04
CA ILE A 49 3.76 6.94 11.25
C ILE A 49 4.37 5.57 10.97
N HIS A 50 4.07 4.97 9.83
CA HIS A 50 4.62 3.66 9.46
C HIS A 50 6.15 3.70 9.26
N ILE A 51 6.68 4.76 8.64
CA ILE A 51 8.13 4.96 8.49
C ILE A 51 8.77 5.15 9.87
N TRP A 52 8.17 5.96 10.75
CA TRP A 52 8.67 6.17 12.11
C TRP A 52 8.76 4.86 12.91
N LYS A 53 7.70 4.04 12.89
CA LYS A 53 7.68 2.70 13.52
C LYS A 53 8.78 1.76 13.00
N LYS A 54 9.26 1.99 11.78
CA LYS A 54 10.32 1.20 11.13
C LYS A 54 11.67 1.90 11.08
N TRP A 55 11.80 3.08 11.69
CA TRP A 55 13.00 3.89 11.57
C TRP A 55 14.26 3.16 12.06
N GLU A 56 14.11 2.37 13.12
CA GLU A 56 15.17 1.53 13.67
C GLU A 56 15.68 0.44 12.71
N MET A 57 14.91 0.10 11.68
CA MET A 57 15.30 -0.86 10.65
C MET A 57 16.08 -0.22 9.50
N TYR A 58 16.20 1.12 9.47
CA TYR A 58 16.98 1.81 8.44
C TYR A 58 18.48 1.61 8.67
N ASP A 59 19.16 1.15 7.62
CA ASP A 59 20.60 1.00 7.56
C ASP A 59 21.24 2.30 7.02
N PRO A 60 21.96 3.07 7.87
CA PRO A 60 22.52 4.36 7.49
C PRO A 60 23.69 4.26 6.51
N GLU A 61 24.24 3.06 6.27
CA GLU A 61 25.24 2.84 5.22
C GLU A 61 24.60 2.83 3.82
N LYS A 62 23.25 2.73 3.74
CA LYS A 62 22.49 2.72 2.48
C LYS A 62 21.79 4.05 2.24
N PRO A 63 21.57 4.45 0.98
CA PRO A 63 20.82 5.66 0.66
C PRO A 63 19.38 5.59 1.21
N LEU A 64 18.92 6.70 1.80
CA LEU A 64 17.60 6.80 2.43
C LEU A 64 16.44 6.70 1.42
N ALA A 65 16.55 7.39 0.28
CA ALA A 65 15.47 7.48 -0.71
C ALA A 65 14.98 6.11 -1.24
N PRO A 66 15.85 5.16 -1.65
CA PRO A 66 15.42 3.81 -2.04
C PRO A 66 14.68 3.06 -0.93
N TRP A 67 15.14 3.18 0.32
CA TRP A 67 14.50 2.53 1.48
C TRP A 67 13.10 3.11 1.74
N LEU A 68 12.98 4.45 1.76
CA LEU A 68 11.69 5.14 1.86
C LEU A 68 10.75 4.71 0.74
N ASN A 69 11.22 4.71 -0.51
CA ASN A 69 10.42 4.34 -1.67
C ASN A 69 9.81 2.94 -1.56
N ARG A 70 10.56 1.97 -1.04
CA ARG A 70 10.06 0.61 -0.81
C ARG A 70 8.95 0.62 0.26
N ILE A 71 9.15 1.33 1.36
CA ILE A 71 8.15 1.41 2.44
C ILE A 71 6.87 2.09 1.96
N ILE A 72 6.99 3.29 1.38
CA ILE A 72 5.87 4.10 0.89
C ILE A 72 5.05 3.32 -0.13
N SER A 73 5.71 2.72 -1.14
CA SER A 73 5.02 1.97 -2.19
C SER A 73 4.27 0.76 -1.63
N ASN A 74 4.85 0.06 -0.66
CA ASN A 74 4.19 -1.07 -0.03
C ASN A 74 3.01 -0.62 0.86
N GLN A 75 3.14 0.50 1.58
CA GLN A 75 2.04 1.03 2.38
C GLN A 75 0.85 1.47 1.52
N ILE A 76 1.09 2.18 0.42
CA ILE A 76 0.02 2.58 -0.50
C ILE A 76 -0.70 1.34 -1.07
N LYS A 77 0.06 0.31 -1.51
CA LYS A 77 -0.54 -0.95 -1.98
C LYS A 77 -1.39 -1.64 -0.92
N ASN A 78 -0.92 -1.65 0.34
CA ASN A 78 -1.66 -2.24 1.45
C ASN A 78 -2.93 -1.45 1.77
N LEU A 79 -2.86 -0.12 1.78
CA LEU A 79 -4.03 0.73 2.00
C LEU A 79 -5.09 0.51 0.90
N ILE A 80 -4.67 0.45 -0.36
CA ILE A 80 -5.57 0.15 -1.48
C ILE A 80 -6.20 -1.23 -1.34
N ARG A 81 -5.40 -2.25 -1.02
CA ARG A 81 -5.88 -3.62 -0.84
C ARG A 81 -6.88 -3.71 0.31
N ASN A 82 -6.57 -3.11 1.46
CA ASN A 82 -7.39 -3.20 2.66
C ASN A 82 -8.72 -2.44 2.53
N ASN A 83 -8.73 -1.31 1.81
CA ASN A 83 -9.92 -0.45 1.71
C ASN A 83 -10.76 -0.68 0.45
N TYR A 84 -10.23 -1.34 -0.58
CA TYR A 84 -10.95 -1.60 -1.83
C TYR A 84 -10.81 -3.04 -2.30
N GLY A 85 -9.58 -3.57 -2.28
CA GLY A 85 -9.29 -4.92 -2.79
C GLY A 85 -10.02 -6.04 -2.05
N ASN A 86 -10.23 -5.91 -0.73
CA ASN A 86 -10.96 -6.91 0.07
C ASN A 86 -12.48 -6.80 -0.12
N PHE A 87 -13.02 -5.60 -0.30
CA PHE A 87 -14.46 -5.36 -0.50
C PHE A 87 -14.92 -5.60 -1.94
N SER A 88 -13.97 -5.74 -2.87
CA SER A 88 -14.24 -6.02 -4.27
C SER A 88 -14.47 -7.52 -4.46
N ARG A 89 -15.64 -7.91 -4.99
CA ARG A 89 -15.92 -9.31 -5.33
C ARG A 89 -14.82 -9.90 -6.25
N PRO A 90 -14.44 -11.18 -6.07
CA PRO A 90 -13.36 -11.81 -6.84
C PRO A 90 -13.64 -11.81 -8.36
N CYS A 91 -14.91 -11.76 -8.74
CA CYS A 91 -15.36 -11.72 -10.13
C CYS A 91 -14.88 -10.49 -10.91
N LEU A 92 -14.53 -9.38 -10.24
CA LEU A 92 -13.98 -8.19 -10.92
C LEU A 92 -12.59 -8.42 -11.54
N ARG A 93 -11.93 -9.54 -11.19
CA ARG A 93 -10.62 -9.93 -11.73
C ARG A 93 -10.59 -11.35 -12.28
N CYS A 94 -11.75 -11.98 -12.40
CA CYS A 94 -11.88 -13.38 -12.81
C CYS A 94 -11.97 -13.49 -14.33
N ALA A 95 -11.22 -14.42 -14.93
CA ALA A 95 -11.26 -14.67 -16.37
C ALA A 95 -12.61 -15.23 -16.87
N ALA A 96 -13.41 -15.82 -15.98
CA ALA A 96 -14.75 -16.32 -16.30
C ALA A 96 -15.85 -15.27 -16.14
N SER A 97 -15.51 -14.04 -15.73
CA SER A 97 -16.48 -12.94 -15.61
C SER A 97 -16.82 -12.38 -16.98
N GLU A 98 -18.11 -12.34 -17.31
CA GLU A 98 -18.61 -11.80 -18.59
C GLU A 98 -19.12 -10.35 -18.45
N GLY A 99 -18.88 -9.72 -17.30
CA GLY A 99 -19.44 -8.41 -16.95
C GLY A 99 -20.71 -8.53 -16.11
N GLU A 100 -21.12 -7.40 -15.52
CA GLU A 100 -22.24 -7.33 -14.56
C GLU A 100 -22.17 -8.50 -13.56
N ASP A 101 -23.23 -9.31 -13.49
CA ASP A 101 -23.35 -10.47 -12.59
C ASP A 101 -23.28 -11.81 -13.35
N MET A 102 -22.77 -11.83 -14.59
CA MET A 102 -22.66 -13.03 -15.42
C MET A 102 -21.31 -13.74 -15.24
N CYS A 103 -21.33 -15.08 -15.37
CA CYS A 103 -20.15 -15.93 -15.25
C CYS A 103 -20.22 -17.10 -16.26
N ALA A 104 -19.18 -17.28 -17.07
CA ALA A 104 -19.14 -18.32 -18.09
C ALA A 104 -19.17 -19.77 -17.52
N ILE A 105 -18.74 -19.97 -16.27
CA ILE A 105 -18.66 -21.30 -15.64
C ILE A 105 -19.94 -21.63 -14.84
N TYR A 106 -20.44 -20.65 -14.08
CA TYR A 106 -21.54 -20.84 -13.14
C TYR A 106 -22.83 -20.14 -13.58
N VAL A 107 -22.88 -19.60 -14.80
CA VAL A 107 -23.93 -18.73 -15.37
C VAL A 107 -24.02 -17.36 -14.69
N LYS A 108 -23.92 -17.31 -13.36
CA LYS A 108 -23.95 -16.09 -12.55
C LYS A 108 -22.79 -16.02 -11.56
N GLN A 109 -22.49 -14.81 -11.11
CA GLN A 109 -21.53 -14.54 -10.04
C GLN A 109 -22.20 -14.79 -8.68
N CYS A 110 -22.18 -16.04 -8.21
CA CYS A 110 -22.87 -16.49 -7.00
C CYS A 110 -22.02 -17.42 -6.13
N SER A 111 -22.57 -17.82 -4.98
CA SER A 111 -21.96 -18.71 -3.98
C SER A 111 -21.68 -20.14 -4.47
N ASP A 112 -22.15 -20.53 -5.66
CA ASP A 112 -21.78 -21.80 -6.29
C ASP A 112 -20.29 -21.81 -6.70
N CYS A 113 -19.71 -20.63 -6.92
CA CYS A 113 -18.27 -20.46 -7.09
C CYS A 113 -17.56 -20.48 -5.73
N PRO A 114 -16.61 -21.40 -5.47
CA PRO A 114 -15.90 -21.46 -4.18
C PRO A 114 -15.16 -20.17 -3.82
N LEU A 115 -14.62 -19.45 -4.82
CA LEU A 115 -13.95 -18.17 -4.60
C LEU A 115 -14.93 -17.09 -4.16
N PHE A 116 -16.12 -17.04 -4.77
CA PHE A 116 -17.17 -16.09 -4.40
C PHE A 116 -17.73 -16.40 -3.02
N SER A 117 -18.04 -17.67 -2.74
CA SER A 117 -18.52 -18.14 -1.43
C SER A 117 -17.54 -17.81 -0.29
N ASN A 118 -16.24 -17.96 -0.53
CA ASN A 118 -15.22 -17.61 0.46
C ASN A 118 -15.12 -16.10 0.70
N TRP A 119 -15.27 -15.30 -0.36
CA TRP A 119 -15.28 -13.84 -0.26
C TRP A 119 -16.50 -13.31 0.51
N GLU A 120 -17.70 -13.86 0.29
CA GLU A 120 -18.91 -13.48 1.03
C GLU A 120 -18.81 -13.72 2.55
N LYS A 121 -17.92 -14.62 2.97
CA LYS A 121 -17.68 -14.96 4.39
C LYS A 121 -16.58 -14.12 5.04
N THR A 122 -15.90 -13.25 4.28
CA THR A 122 -14.80 -12.39 4.76
C THR A 122 -15.34 -11.08 5.31
#